data_AF-A0A0R3A6F2-F1
#
_entry.id   AF-A0A0R3A6F2-F1
#
_cell.length_a   1.000
_cell.length_b   1.000
_cell.length_c   1.000
_cell.angle_alpha   90.00
_cell.angle_beta   90.00
_cell.angle_gamma   90.00
#
_symmetry.space_group_name_H-M   'P 1'
#
loop_
_entity.id
_entity.type
_entity.pdbx_description
1 polymer ?
#
loop_
_entity_poly.entity_id
_entity_poly.type
_entity_poly.pdbx_seq_one_letter_code
_entity_poly.pdbx_strand_id
1 'polypeptide(L)'
;MNTAFANPYQSAFTPTESERRMSAAAEQYVAETEAYDRTVCTGPVIRGAIMPANSHERGLSNRNAVRAFGYLCTQHPEFTTQQIRREITRADSRGPSL
;
A
#
# COMPACT_ATOMS: atom_id res chain seq x y z
N MET A 1 46.96 -4.24 -15.37
CA MET A 1 46.46 -4.29 -13.98
C MET A 1 45.20 -5.14 -14.00
N ASN A 2 45.23 -6.29 -13.32
CA ASN A 2 44.11 -7.23 -13.24
C ASN A 2 43.07 -6.72 -12.24
N THR A 3 41.92 -6.26 -12.71
CA THR A 3 40.75 -5.96 -11.86
C THR A 3 39.55 -6.68 -12.42
N ALA A 4 39.34 -7.93 -12.01
CA ALA A 4 38.05 -8.58 -12.22
C ALA A 4 37.87 -9.84 -11.35
N PHE A 5 38.07 -9.73 -10.03
CA PHE A 5 37.31 -10.58 -9.12
C PHE A 5 35.99 -9.88 -8.86
N ALA A 6 34.99 -10.13 -9.71
CA ALA A 6 33.61 -9.78 -9.39
C ALA A 6 33.25 -10.51 -8.08
N ASN A 7 32.91 -9.75 -7.05
CA ASN A 7 32.56 -10.29 -5.75
C ASN A 7 31.27 -11.13 -5.90
N PRO A 8 31.27 -12.44 -5.61
CA PRO A 8 30.09 -13.31 -5.79
C PRO A 8 28.89 -12.89 -4.92
N TYR A 9 29.10 -11.98 -3.97
CA TYR A 9 28.05 -11.41 -3.12
C TYR A 9 27.42 -10.11 -3.66
N GLN A 10 27.83 -9.62 -4.85
CA GLN A 10 27.26 -8.41 -5.48
C GLN A 10 26.04 -8.71 -6.38
N SER A 11 25.05 -9.43 -5.87
CA SER A 11 23.75 -9.47 -6.56
C SER A 11 22.90 -8.28 -6.11
N ALA A 12 22.45 -7.45 -7.06
CA ALA A 12 21.47 -6.41 -6.77
C ALA A 12 20.12 -7.08 -6.51
N PHE A 13 19.47 -6.76 -5.39
CA PHE A 13 18.12 -7.21 -5.13
C PHE A 13 17.20 -6.73 -6.26
N THR A 14 16.63 -7.67 -6.99
CA THR A 14 15.70 -7.40 -8.08
C THR A 14 14.37 -8.04 -7.71
N PRO A 15 13.32 -7.23 -7.44
CA PRO A 15 12.01 -7.79 -7.14
C PRO A 15 11.54 -8.69 -8.29
N THR A 16 10.92 -9.79 -7.93
CA THR A 16 10.21 -10.64 -8.88
C THR A 16 9.02 -9.90 -9.47
N GLU A 17 8.51 -10.36 -10.61
CA GLU A 17 7.31 -9.77 -11.21
C GLU A 17 6.08 -9.88 -10.28
N SER A 18 5.99 -10.98 -9.54
CA SER A 18 4.95 -11.20 -8.53
C SER A 18 5.00 -10.15 -7.41
N GLU A 19 6.21 -9.86 -6.89
CA GLU A 19 6.39 -8.81 -5.88
C GLU A 19 6.06 -7.41 -6.43
N ARG A 20 6.41 -7.12 -7.69
CA ARG A 20 6.04 -5.85 -8.33
C ARG A 20 4.52 -5.71 -8.45
N ARG A 21 3.82 -6.76 -8.87
CA ARG A 21 2.35 -6.77 -8.97
C ARG A 21 1.70 -6.55 -7.61
N MET A 22 2.20 -7.20 -6.56
CA MET A 22 1.68 -7.01 -5.19
C MET A 22 1.91 -5.58 -4.68
N SER A 23 3.10 -5.00 -4.91
CA SER A 23 3.41 -3.61 -4.52
C SER A 23 2.48 -2.64 -5.23
N ALA A 24 2.32 -2.76 -6.55
CA ALA A 24 1.46 -1.89 -7.33
C ALA A 24 -0.01 -1.96 -6.87
N ALA A 25 -0.52 -3.16 -6.60
CA ALA A 25 -1.89 -3.35 -6.12
C ALA A 25 -2.11 -2.77 -4.72
N ALA A 26 -1.11 -2.90 -3.83
CA ALA A 26 -1.14 -2.30 -2.50
C ALA A 26 -1.06 -0.77 -2.55
N GLU A 27 -0.22 -0.21 -3.41
CA GLU A 27 -0.11 1.23 -3.65
C GLU A 27 -1.42 1.82 -4.18
N GLN A 28 -2.06 1.14 -5.14
CA GLN A 28 -3.37 1.52 -5.64
C GLN A 28 -4.43 1.53 -4.54
N TYR A 29 -4.47 0.49 -3.69
CA TYR A 29 -5.38 0.45 -2.54
C TYR A 29 -5.18 1.65 -1.62
N VAL A 30 -3.95 1.97 -1.23
CA VAL A 30 -3.65 3.11 -0.34
C VAL A 30 -4.12 4.42 -0.97
N ALA A 31 -3.80 4.62 -2.26
CA ALA A 31 -4.18 5.82 -2.99
C ALA A 31 -5.71 5.99 -3.09
N GLU A 32 -6.45 4.92 -3.39
CA GLU A 32 -7.91 4.94 -3.49
C GLU A 32 -8.58 5.18 -2.14
N THR A 33 -8.08 4.55 -1.06
CA THR A 33 -8.63 4.77 0.28
C THR A 33 -8.37 6.19 0.78
N GLU A 34 -7.17 6.72 0.56
CA GLU A 34 -6.84 8.09 0.94
C GLU A 34 -7.63 9.11 0.11
N ALA A 35 -7.83 8.86 -1.19
CA ALA A 35 -8.66 9.71 -2.03
C ALA A 35 -10.10 9.77 -1.52
N TYR A 36 -10.67 8.64 -1.13
CA TYR A 36 -12.00 8.60 -0.51
C TYR A 36 -12.03 9.32 0.83
N ASP A 37 -11.04 9.07 1.71
CA ASP A 37 -10.95 9.72 3.01
C ASP A 37 -10.91 11.24 2.89
N ARG A 38 -10.21 11.79 1.89
CA ARG A 38 -10.23 13.24 1.59
C ARG A 38 -11.59 13.80 1.19
N THR A 39 -12.52 12.97 0.73
CA THR A 39 -13.89 13.41 0.40
C THR A 39 -14.84 13.39 1.59
N VAL A 40 -14.55 12.55 2.60
CA VAL A 40 -15.47 12.33 3.72
C VAL A 40 -14.96 12.86 5.06
N CYS A 41 -13.65 12.88 5.27
CA CYS A 41 -13.03 13.30 6.52
C CYS A 41 -12.80 14.82 6.51
N THR A 42 -13.14 15.47 7.63
CA THR A 42 -12.93 16.93 7.78
C THR A 42 -12.16 17.29 9.05
N GLY A 43 -11.50 16.32 9.68
CA GLY A 43 -10.71 16.50 10.89
C GLY A 43 -9.30 17.00 10.60
N PRO A 44 -8.38 16.90 11.58
CA PRO A 44 -7.02 17.39 11.44
C PRO A 44 -6.23 16.55 10.42
N VAL A 45 -5.25 17.17 9.77
CA VAL A 45 -4.28 16.46 8.94
C VAL A 45 -3.18 15.89 9.83
N ILE A 46 -2.99 14.57 9.81
CA ILE A 46 -1.92 13.87 10.55
C ILE A 46 -1.09 13.08 9.55
N ARG A 47 0.22 13.36 9.49
CA ARG A 47 1.16 12.68 8.57
C ARG A 47 0.70 12.68 7.10
N GLY A 48 0.03 13.76 6.67
CA GLY A 48 -0.46 13.92 5.30
C GLY A 48 -1.83 13.30 5.01
N ALA A 49 -2.44 12.59 5.97
CA ALA A 49 -3.79 12.04 5.85
C ALA A 49 -4.82 12.92 6.57
N ILE A 50 -6.00 13.11 5.96
CA ILE A 50 -7.11 13.84 6.60
C ILE A 50 -7.85 12.90 7.55
N MET A 51 -7.80 13.18 8.84
CA MET A 51 -8.43 12.32 9.84
C MET A 51 -9.94 12.58 9.93
N PRO A 52 -10.76 11.58 10.30
CA PRO A 52 -12.17 11.79 10.61
C PRO A 52 -12.35 12.78 11.78
N ALA A 53 -13.26 13.75 11.64
CA ALA A 53 -13.62 14.68 12.71
C ALA A 53 -14.54 14.03 13.76
N ASN A 54 -15.30 13.00 13.37
CA ASN A 54 -16.30 12.36 14.22
C ASN A 54 -16.46 10.85 13.93
N SER A 55 -17.27 10.17 14.74
CA SER A 55 -17.53 8.73 14.61
C SER A 55 -18.25 8.34 13.32
N HIS A 56 -19.04 9.24 12.73
CA HIS A 56 -19.76 8.97 11.49
C HIS A 56 -18.79 8.91 10.30
N GLU A 57 -17.91 9.90 10.16
CA GLU A 57 -16.84 9.93 9.15
C GLU A 57 -15.91 8.72 9.30
N ARG A 58 -15.52 8.39 10.54
CA ARG A 58 -14.72 7.18 10.81
C ARG A 58 -15.44 5.92 10.36
N GLY A 59 -16.76 5.85 10.55
CA GLY A 59 -17.58 4.75 10.04
C GLY A 59 -17.59 4.66 8.52
N LEU A 60 -17.63 5.79 7.80
CA LEU A 60 -17.57 5.85 6.34
C LEU A 60 -16.21 5.37 5.82
N SER A 61 -15.12 5.93 6.34
CA SER A 61 -13.75 5.56 6.00
C SER A 61 -13.51 4.06 6.22
N ASN A 62 -13.87 3.53 7.41
CA ASN A 62 -13.71 2.10 7.72
C ASN A 62 -14.49 1.18 6.76
N ARG A 63 -15.74 1.53 6.42
CA ARG A 63 -16.53 0.73 5.47
C ARG A 63 -15.91 0.73 4.08
N ASN A 64 -15.38 1.87 3.63
CA ASN A 64 -14.67 1.96 2.36
C ASN A 64 -13.42 1.08 2.37
N ALA A 65 -12.57 1.18 3.40
CA ALA A 65 -11.35 0.37 3.53
C ALA A 65 -11.65 -1.14 3.51
N VAL A 66 -12.67 -1.60 4.24
CA VAL A 66 -13.09 -3.01 4.24
C VAL A 66 -13.54 -3.46 2.85
N ARG A 67 -14.34 -2.64 2.15
CA ARG A 67 -14.82 -2.95 0.80
C ARG A 67 -13.66 -3.00 -0.20
N ALA A 68 -12.79 -2.00 -0.20
CA ALA A 68 -11.64 -1.92 -1.09
C ALA A 68 -10.69 -3.10 -0.86
N PHE A 69 -10.44 -3.46 0.41
CA PHE A 69 -9.60 -4.61 0.75
C PHE A 69 -10.22 -5.93 0.27
N GLY A 70 -11.54 -6.09 0.42
CA GLY A 70 -12.25 -7.27 -0.10
C GLY A 70 -12.17 -7.38 -1.63
N TYR A 71 -12.28 -6.25 -2.33
CA TYR A 71 -12.12 -6.20 -3.78
C TYR A 71 -10.69 -6.57 -4.20
N LEU A 72 -9.68 -5.99 -3.54
CA LEU A 72 -8.27 -6.29 -3.77
C LEU A 72 -7.96 -7.79 -3.62
N CYS A 73 -8.43 -8.42 -2.55
CA CYS A 73 -8.28 -9.87 -2.35
C CYS A 73 -8.98 -10.68 -3.44
N THR A 74 -10.11 -10.21 -3.97
CA THR A 74 -10.84 -10.89 -5.05
C THR A 74 -10.13 -10.75 -6.39
N GLN A 75 -9.50 -9.61 -6.64
CA GLN A 75 -8.72 -9.37 -7.86
C GLN A 75 -7.37 -10.11 -7.87
N HIS A 76 -6.81 -10.41 -6.70
CA HIS A 76 -5.53 -11.08 -6.55
C HIS A 76 -5.64 -12.39 -5.74
N PRO A 77 -6.33 -13.41 -6.26
CA PRO A 77 -6.47 -14.70 -5.58
C PRO A 77 -5.13 -15.46 -5.45
N GLU A 78 -4.11 -15.07 -6.21
CA GLU A 78 -2.76 -15.62 -6.12
C GLU A 78 -2.03 -15.26 -4.82
N PHE A 79 -2.53 -14.26 -4.08
CA PHE A 79 -1.93 -13.80 -2.83
C PHE A 79 -2.81 -14.13 -1.64
N THR A 80 -2.16 -14.50 -0.54
CA THR A 80 -2.85 -14.66 0.74
C THR A 80 -3.24 -13.29 1.30
N THR A 81 -4.33 -13.26 2.06
CA THR A 81 -4.78 -12.07 2.80
C THR A 81 -3.67 -11.43 3.66
N GLN A 82 -2.82 -12.26 4.27
CA GLN A 82 -1.72 -11.79 5.11
C GLN A 82 -0.61 -11.12 4.28
N GLN A 83 -0.28 -11.65 3.10
CA GLN A 83 0.68 -11.02 2.19
C GLN A 83 0.18 -9.65 1.74
N ILE A 84 -1.09 -9.56 1.31
CA ILE A 84 -1.69 -8.30 0.89
C ILE A 84 -1.66 -7.27 2.03
N ARG A 85 -2.09 -7.64 3.24
CA ARG A 85 -2.03 -6.73 4.41
C ARG A 85 -0.62 -6.22 4.68
N ARG A 86 0.37 -7.10 4.63
CA ARG A 86 1.77 -6.74 4.85
C ARG A 86 2.26 -5.75 3.81
N GLU A 87 1.89 -5.95 2.55
CA GLU A 87 2.32 -5.05 1.49
C GLU A 87 1.60 -3.70 1.54
N ILE A 88 0.31 -3.66 1.91
CA ILE A 88 -0.39 -2.40 2.21
C ILE A 88 0.32 -1.62 3.31
N THR A 89 0.67 -2.27 4.43
CA THR A 89 1.40 -1.58 5.51
C THR A 89 2.75 -1.03 5.03
N ARG A 90 3.44 -1.74 4.13
CA ARG A 90 4.69 -1.26 3.53
C ARG A 90 4.45 -0.08 2.60
N ALA A 91 3.44 -0.13 1.75
CA ALA A 91 3.08 0.95 0.82
C ALA A 91 2.70 2.22 1.60
N ASP A 92 1.87 2.10 2.63
CA ASP A 92 1.47 3.21 3.50
C ASP A 92 2.68 3.85 4.21
N SER A 93 3.62 3.02 4.68
CA SER A 93 4.84 3.50 5.35
C SER A 93 5.82 4.22 4.41
N ARG A 94 5.80 3.92 3.09
CA ARG A 94 6.67 4.58 2.10
C ARG A 94 6.17 5.99 1.75
N GLY A 95 4.92 6.33 2.07
CA GLY A 95 4.26 7.53 1.59
C GLY A 95 3.96 7.48 0.09
N PRO A 96 3.23 8.47 -0.45
CA PRO A 96 2.94 8.51 -1.89
C PRO A 96 4.24 8.60 -2.69
N SER A 97 4.42 7.70 -3.64
CA SER A 97 5.44 7.79 -4.68
C SER A 97 5.15 9.06 -5.50
N LEU A 98 6.06 10.03 -5.43
CA LEU A 98 6.04 11.27 -6.23
C LEU A 98 6.20 10.98 -7.72
#